data_AF-A0A4Y1RWN7-F1
#
_entry.id   AF-A0A4Y1RWN7-F1
#
_cell.length_a   1.000
_cell.length_b   1.000
_cell.length_c   1.000
_cell.angle_alpha   90.00
_cell.angle_beta   90.00
_cell.angle_gamma   90.00
#
_symmetry.space_group_name_H-M   'P 1'
#
loop_
_entity.id
_entity.type
_entity.pdbx_description
1 polymer ?
#
loop_
_entity_poly.entity_id
_entity_poly.type
_entity_poly.pdbx_seq_one_letter_code
_entity_poly.pdbx_strand_id
1 'polypeptide(L)' 'MAGAQILLAYNTDSGIPTVKTFNISSYTSLVPGKLSFDIWDISSEFSDGMFKIFASVKVPKTRSP' A
#
# COMPACT_ATOMS: atom_id res chain seq x y z
N MET A 1 14.46 2.64 -4.52
CA MET A 1 14.98 3.76 -3.72
C MET A 1 14.76 3.41 -2.25
N ALA A 2 15.81 3.47 -1.42
CA ALA A 2 15.65 3.34 0.02
C ALA A 2 14.78 4.50 0.55
N GLY A 3 13.84 4.20 1.45
CA GLY A 3 12.82 5.13 1.95
C GLY A 3 11.56 5.22 1.09
N ALA A 4 11.48 4.53 -0.05
CA ALA A 4 10.26 4.45 -0.84
C ALA A 4 9.18 3.63 -0.12
N GLN A 5 7.93 3.99 -0.36
CA GLN A 5 6.76 3.41 0.29
C GLN A 5 5.75 2.98 -0.75
N ILE A 6 5.19 1.78 -0.59
CA ILE A 6 4.45 1.09 -1.65
C ILE A 6 3.15 0.51 -1.11
N LEU A 7 2.06 0.69 -1.86
CA LEU A 7 0.84 -0.11 -1.83
C LEU A 7 0.88 -1.05 -3.04
N LEU A 8 1.09 -2.34 -2.78
CA LEU A 8 1.19 -3.36 -3.84
C LEU A 8 -0.11 -4.15 -3.90
N ALA A 9 -0.88 -3.99 -4.98
CA ALA A 9 -1.97 -4.89 -5.32
C ALA A 9 -1.45 -6.05 -6.19
N TYR A 10 -1.89 -7.26 -5.88
CA TYR A 10 -1.55 -8.46 -6.64
C TYR A 10 -2.66 -9.50 -6.53
N ASN A 11 -2.76 -10.37 -7.54
CA ASN A 11 -3.68 -11.50 -7.51
C ASN A 11 -3.14 -12.60 -6.60
N THR A 12 -4.01 -13.17 -5.79
CA THR A 12 -3.71 -14.37 -5.02
C THR A 12 -4.18 -15.61 -5.77
N ASP A 13 -3.76 -16.79 -5.32
CA ASP A 13 -4.17 -18.07 -5.93
C ASP A 13 -5.69 -18.30 -5.90
N SER A 14 -6.41 -17.60 -5.00
CA SER A 14 -7.88 -17.64 -4.92
C SER A 14 -8.58 -16.73 -5.93
N GLY A 15 -7.82 -15.96 -6.73
CA GLY A 15 -8.36 -14.98 -7.68
C GLY A 15 -8.87 -13.69 -7.04
N ILE A 16 -8.84 -13.57 -5.70
CA ILE A 16 -9.21 -12.36 -4.99
C ILE A 16 -7.96 -11.47 -4.87
N PRO A 17 -7.95 -10.25 -5.45
CA PRO A 17 -6.80 -9.36 -5.35
C PRO A 17 -6.61 -8.90 -3.90
N THR A 18 -5.35 -8.77 -3.48
CA THR A 18 -4.97 -8.35 -2.13
C THR A 18 -3.95 -7.22 -2.22
N VAL A 19 -3.93 -6.36 -1.20
CA VAL A 19 -2.98 -5.26 -1.07
C VAL A 19 -2.03 -5.50 0.09
N LYS A 20 -0.72 -5.26 -0.14
CA LYS A 20 0.31 -5.22 0.92
C LYS A 20 1.02 -3.88 0.94
N THR A 21 1.46 -3.48 2.13
CA THR A 21 2.27 -2.27 2.33
C THR A 21 3.73 -2.62 2.56
N PHE A 22 4.61 -1.85 1.94
CA PHE A 22 6.05 -2.00 2.11
C PHE A 22 6.71 -0.65 2.38
N ASN A 23 7.69 -0.69 3.28
CA ASN A 23 8.65 0.39 3.46
C ASN A 23 10.02 -0.14 3.03
N ILE A 24 10.52 0.37 1.91
CA ILE A 24 11.74 -0.14 1.29
C ILE A 24 12.94 0.43 2.03
N SER A 25 13.40 -0.27 3.06
CA SER A 25 14.62 0.09 3.80
C SER A 25 15.90 -0.46 3.17
N SER A 26 15.80 -1.49 2.32
CA SER A 26 16.94 -2.12 1.64
C SER A 26 16.55 -2.61 0.24
N TYR A 27 17.56 -2.85 -0.62
CA TYR A 27 17.36 -3.43 -1.96
C TYR A 27 17.41 -4.96 -1.98
N THR A 28 17.81 -5.57 -0.87
CA THR A 28 18.03 -7.02 -0.76
C THR A 28 16.87 -7.75 -0.08
N SER A 29 16.03 -7.04 0.67
CA SER A 29 14.90 -7.62 1.39
C SER A 29 13.66 -6.72 1.34
N LEU A 30 12.54 -7.32 0.92
CA LEU A 30 11.22 -6.69 0.90
C LEU A 30 10.45 -7.11 2.14
N VAL A 31 10.49 -6.26 3.17
CA VAL A 31 9.80 -6.53 4.44
C VAL A 31 8.49 -5.76 4.48
N PRO A 32 7.34 -6.42 4.72
CA PRO A 32 6.08 -5.73 4.97
C PRO A 32 6.24 -4.72 6.11
N GLY A 33 5.75 -3.51 5.92
CA GLY A 33 5.99 -2.42 6.85
C GLY A 33 4.85 -1.42 6.88
N LYS A 34 4.74 -0.70 8.00
CA LYS A 34 3.84 0.44 8.12
C LYS A 34 4.33 1.58 7.24
N LEU A 35 3.37 2.32 6.68
CA LEU A 35 3.62 3.53 5.93
C LEU A 35 3.70 4.74 6.88
N SER A 36 4.23 5.86 6.40
CA SER A 36 4.33 7.12 7.14
C SER A 36 2.98 7.71 7.50
N PHE A 37 1.92 7.26 6.84
CA PHE A 37 0.55 7.62 7.14
C PHE A 37 -0.19 6.39 7.67
N ASP A 38 -1.06 6.63 8.65
CA ASP A 38 -2.06 5.64 9.06
C ASP A 38 -3.01 5.43 7.88
N ILE A 39 -3.10 4.19 7.42
CA ILE A 39 -3.96 3.76 6.33
C ILE A 39 -4.88 2.66 6.85
N TRP A 40 -6.16 2.76 6.53
CA TRP A 40 -7.18 1.79 6.90
C TRP A 40 -8.19 1.59 5.77
N ASP A 41 -9.10 0.64 5.98
CA ASP A 41 -10.16 0.31 5.03
C ASP A 41 -9.60 0.04 3.62
N ILE A 42 -8.60 -0.85 3.57
CA ILE A 42 -7.91 -1.19 2.33
C ILE A 42 -8.70 -2.29 1.62
N SER A 43 -9.05 -2.03 0.37
CA SER A 43 -9.61 -3.02 -0.54
C SER A 43 -9.01 -2.88 -1.94
N SER A 44 -9.19 -3.92 -2.75
CA SER A 44 -8.73 -3.90 -4.13
C SER A 44 -9.67 -4.66 -5.04
N GLU A 45 -9.71 -4.23 -6.29
CA GLU A 45 -10.41 -4.90 -7.37
C GLU A 45 -9.48 -5.08 -8.56
N PHE A 46 -9.69 -6.16 -9.31
CA PHE A 46 -8.99 -6.43 -10.56
C PHE A 46 -10.03 -6.67 -11.65
N SER A 47 -10.08 -5.78 -12.63
CA SER A 47 -10.99 -5.86 -13.78
C SER A 47 -10.30 -5.28 -15.01
N ASP A 48 -10.55 -5.87 -16.19
CA ASP A 48 -10.02 -5.42 -17.48
C ASP A 48 -8.49 -5.23 -17.50
N GLY A 49 -7.76 -6.09 -16.78
CA GLY A 49 -6.29 -6.00 -16.67
C GLY A 49 -5.78 -4.88 -15.77
N MET A 50 -6.67 -4.18 -15.06
CA MET A 50 -6.33 -3.06 -14.19
C MET A 50 -6.60 -3.39 -12.71
N PHE A 51 -5.63 -3.07 -11.86
CA PHE A 51 -5.83 -3.04 -10.42
C PHE A 51 -6.35 -1.67 -9.99
N LYS A 52 -7.42 -1.68 -9.19
CA LYS A 52 -7.89 -0.51 -8.43
C LYS A 52 -7.66 -0.79 -6.96
N ILE A 53 -7.10 0.19 -6.26
CA ILE A 53 -6.87 0.14 -4.82
C ILE A 53 -7.73 1.24 -4.19
N PHE A 54 -8.54 0.87 -3.21
CA PHE A 54 -9.25 1.80 -2.35
C PHE A 54 -8.59 1.79 -0.98
N ALA A 55 -8.30 2.97 -0.43
CA ALA A 55 -7.68 3.11 0.86
C ALA A 55 -8.03 4.46 1.47
N SER A 56 -8.24 4.48 2.79
CA SER A 56 -8.41 5.72 3.56
C SER A 56 -7.08 6.11 4.21
N VAL A 57 -6.74 7.40 4.17
CA VAL A 57 -5.49 7.97 4.72
C VAL A 57 -5.82 8.97 5.81
N LYS A 58 -5.08 8.91 6.93
CA LYS A 58 -5.21 9.89 8.00
C LYS A 58 -4.52 11.16 7.57
N VAL A 59 -5.30 12.20 7.36
CA VAL A 59 -4.75 13.53 7.11
C VAL A 59 -4.21 14.09 8.43
N PRO A 60 -2.93 14.49 8.50
CA PRO A 60 -2.41 15.13 9.70
C PRO A 60 -3.17 16.44 9.96
N LYS A 61 -3.47 16.71 11.23
CA LYS A 61 -3.98 18.03 11.63
C LYS A 61 -2.91 19.05 11.26
N THR A 62 -3.32 20.07 10.52
CA THR A 62 -2.53 21.14 9.89
C THR A 62 -1.15 21.36 10.52
N ARG A 63 -0.10 21.36 9.69
CA ARG A 63 1.22 21.88 10.09
C ARG A 63 1.01 23.34 10.47
N SER A 64 1.28 23.69 11.73
CA SER A 64 1.32 25.10 12.17
C SER A 64 2.25 25.89 11.24
N PRO A 65 1.92 27.17 10.94
CA PRO A 65 2.47 27.94 9.82
C PRO A 65 4.00 28.09 9.87
#